data_AF-A0A259RN69-F1
#
_entry.id   AF-A0A259RN69-F1
#
_cell.length_a   1.000
_cell.length_b   1.000
_cell.length_c   1.000
_cell.angle_alpha   90.00
_cell.angle_beta   90.00
_cell.angle_gamma   90.00
#
_symmetry.space_group_name_H-M   'P 1'
#
loop_
_entity.id
_entity.type
_entity.pdbx_description
1 polymer ?
#
loop_
_entity_poly.entity_id
_entity_poly.type
_entity_poly.pdbx_seq_one_letter_code
_entity_poly.pdbx_strand_id
1 'polypeptide(L)'
;VENAIDAGARRIDVRIEEAGSRLIEVRDDGSGMSVEDLPLAFAAHATSKIRSLDELESVATMGFRGEALASIASIAQVSMSSRRACDSHGWILSPNESLECRPTAHPVGTTVTVADLFYNTPARRKFLRTERTEFAQIDQLMRRFALAHPGIGFSLTHQGRLVFELSPLPHAQLAEQMPARIEALLGAEFLNRARRIDSAASGLSLSGWVADPAYARSTTDQQLFFVNGRIVRDRLIGFAIRRAYADVLHHARQPAYVLVLDLEPRAVDVNVHPTKAEVRFRDARAVQDFIFREIHRALAQGAVAGAHQESGVERASRGAPAFGAGMGRGERGNGWSGTASMPSSAPSSSVQGYLSLLAASAAVPQSVDECLSSVQEPSQAQQPTQDMPPLGYAVAH
;
A
#
# COMPACT_ATOMS: atom_id res chain seq x y z
N VAL A 1 0.56 6.83 -13.54
CA VAL A 1 -0.81 6.66 -13.01
C VAL A 1 -1.33 7.95 -12.39
N GLU A 2 -0.71 8.52 -11.36
CA GLU A 2 -1.18 9.80 -10.76
C GLU A 2 -1.32 10.94 -11.78
N ASN A 3 -0.36 11.07 -12.71
CA ASN A 3 -0.46 12.05 -13.79
C ASN A 3 -1.69 11.84 -14.70
N ALA A 4 -2.09 10.59 -14.93
CA ALA A 4 -3.27 10.27 -15.72
C ALA A 4 -4.56 10.61 -14.96
N ILE A 5 -4.59 10.34 -13.65
CA ILE A 5 -5.70 10.74 -12.77
C ILE A 5 -5.86 12.26 -12.78
N ASP A 6 -4.75 13.00 -12.66
CA ASP A 6 -4.75 14.47 -12.73
C ASP A 6 -5.17 15.00 -14.11
N ALA A 7 -4.91 14.27 -15.18
CA ALA A 7 -5.35 14.60 -16.54
C ALA A 7 -6.83 14.28 -16.78
N GLY A 8 -7.56 13.81 -15.76
CA GLY A 8 -8.99 13.48 -15.85
C GLY A 8 -9.28 12.19 -16.61
N ALA A 9 -8.34 11.24 -16.63
CA ALA A 9 -8.52 9.95 -17.30
C ALA A 9 -9.72 9.17 -16.72
N ARG A 10 -10.47 8.51 -17.61
CA ARG A 10 -11.56 7.58 -17.27
C ARG A 10 -11.12 6.12 -17.44
N ARG A 11 -10.06 5.87 -18.21
CA ARG A 11 -9.43 4.57 -18.39
C ARG A 11 -7.92 4.71 -18.30
N ILE A 12 -7.30 3.84 -17.52
CA ILE A 12 -5.84 3.74 -17.39
C ILE A 12 -5.44 2.28 -17.63
N ASP A 13 -4.68 2.04 -18.68
CA ASP A 13 -4.15 0.73 -19.04
C ASP A 13 -2.65 0.69 -18.70
N VAL A 14 -2.22 -0.30 -17.92
CA VAL A 14 -0.83 -0.47 -17.48
C VAL A 14 -0.28 -1.81 -17.97
N ARG A 15 0.87 -1.77 -18.66
CA ARG A 15 1.57 -2.96 -19.16
C ARG A 15 2.97 -3.02 -18.59
N ILE A 16 3.33 -4.20 -18.08
CA ILE A 16 4.58 -4.45 -17.37
C ILE A 16 5.29 -5.67 -17.99
N GLU A 17 6.58 -5.55 -18.26
CA GLU A 17 7.46 -6.67 -18.64
C GLU A 17 8.68 -6.74 -17.69
N GLU A 18 9.11 -7.96 -17.38
CA GLU A 18 10.21 -8.25 -16.43
C GLU A 18 10.07 -7.44 -15.11
N ALA A 19 8.86 -7.46 -14.55
CA ALA A 19 8.48 -6.72 -13.34
C ALA A 19 8.80 -5.21 -13.36
N GLY A 20 8.82 -4.61 -14.55
CA GLY A 20 9.05 -3.18 -14.74
C GLY A 20 10.51 -2.81 -15.00
N SER A 21 11.43 -3.78 -14.97
CA SER A 21 12.82 -3.53 -15.33
C SER A 21 13.02 -3.35 -16.85
N ARG A 22 12.28 -4.12 -17.65
CA ARG A 22 12.30 -4.04 -19.12
C ARG A 22 11.31 -3.02 -19.67
N LEU A 23 10.05 -3.05 -19.21
CA LEU A 23 8.99 -2.17 -19.72
C LEU A 23 7.98 -1.81 -18.62
N ILE A 24 7.69 -0.52 -18.51
CA ILE A 24 6.51 0.03 -17.84
C ILE A 24 5.83 0.97 -18.83
N GLU A 25 4.67 0.57 -19.34
CA GLU A 25 3.84 1.40 -20.23
C GLU A 25 2.55 1.76 -19.49
N VAL A 26 2.25 3.06 -19.43
CA VAL A 26 1.01 3.60 -18.85
C VAL A 26 0.32 4.41 -19.93
N ARG A 27 -0.86 3.97 -20.31
CA ARG A 27 -1.72 4.64 -21.29
C ARG A 27 -3.00 5.12 -20.62
N ASP A 28 -3.40 6.34 -20.92
CA ASP A 28 -4.63 6.96 -20.44
C ASP A 28 -5.42 7.61 -21.57
N ASP A 29 -6.70 7.87 -21.29
CA ASP A 29 -7.63 8.62 -22.14
C ASP A 29 -7.91 10.03 -21.58
N GLY A 30 -6.94 10.61 -20.87
CA GLY A 30 -7.07 11.95 -20.29
C GLY A 30 -7.05 13.07 -21.33
N SER A 31 -6.87 14.31 -20.87
CA SER A 31 -6.90 15.50 -21.73
C SER A 31 -5.81 15.54 -22.82
N GLY A 32 -4.74 14.77 -22.65
CA GLY A 32 -3.52 14.86 -23.46
C GLY A 32 -2.71 16.14 -23.18
N MET A 33 -1.61 16.30 -23.91
CA MET A 33 -0.67 17.43 -23.85
C MET A 33 -0.46 18.03 -25.25
N SER A 34 -0.15 19.33 -25.28
CA SER A 34 0.23 20.03 -26.52
C SER A 34 1.65 19.66 -26.95
N VAL A 35 1.99 19.96 -28.21
CA VAL A 35 3.36 19.76 -28.71
C VAL A 35 4.36 20.67 -27.98
N GLU A 36 3.91 21.85 -27.55
CA GLU A 36 4.71 22.80 -26.80
C GLU A 36 4.93 22.36 -25.34
N ASP A 37 3.96 21.68 -24.73
CA ASP A 37 4.03 21.20 -23.35
C ASP A 37 4.81 19.90 -23.20
N LEU A 38 4.90 19.08 -24.26
CA LEU A 38 5.58 17.78 -24.21
C LEU A 38 7.05 17.90 -23.75
N PRO A 39 7.89 18.82 -24.29
CA PRO A 39 9.24 19.04 -23.77
C PRO A 39 9.25 19.60 -22.35
N LEU A 40 8.29 20.48 -22.01
CA LEU A 40 8.19 21.10 -20.69
C LEU A 40 7.87 20.07 -19.60
N ALA A 41 7.15 18.99 -19.92
CA ALA A 41 6.86 17.90 -18.99
C ALA A 41 8.13 17.18 -18.50
N PHE A 42 9.25 17.29 -19.22
CA PHE A 42 10.56 16.75 -18.84
C PHE A 42 11.54 17.81 -18.32
N ALA A 43 11.16 19.09 -18.31
CA ALA A 43 11.97 20.14 -17.73
C ALA A 43 11.94 20.07 -16.20
N ALA A 44 13.10 20.26 -15.55
CA ALA A 44 13.16 20.37 -14.10
C ALA A 44 12.39 21.60 -13.62
N HIS A 45 11.65 21.47 -12.51
CA HIS A 45 10.87 22.54 -11.87
C HIS A 45 9.72 23.15 -12.71
N ALA A 46 9.28 22.49 -13.79
CA ALA A 46 8.10 22.91 -14.55
C ALA A 46 6.86 22.12 -14.11
N THR A 47 5.86 22.80 -13.54
CA THR A 47 4.53 22.22 -13.30
C THR A 47 3.42 23.15 -13.76
N SER A 48 2.43 22.62 -14.46
CA SER A 48 1.21 23.36 -14.84
C SER A 48 0.18 23.43 -13.71
N LYS A 49 0.45 22.79 -12.56
CA LYS A 49 -0.55 22.48 -11.53
C LYS A 49 -0.61 23.44 -10.34
N ILE A 50 0.37 24.33 -10.18
CA ILE A 50 0.39 25.35 -9.11
C ILE A 50 0.84 26.68 -9.69
N ARG A 51 0.02 27.73 -9.53
CA ARG A 51 0.34 29.10 -9.95
C ARG A 51 0.53 30.07 -8.77
N SER A 52 0.19 29.67 -7.54
CA SER A 52 0.34 30.51 -6.34
C SER A 52 0.60 29.73 -5.04
N LEU A 53 1.09 30.42 -4.00
CA LEU A 53 1.32 29.85 -2.65
C LEU A 53 0.00 29.40 -1.99
N ASP A 54 -1.10 30.11 -2.24
CA ASP A 54 -2.43 29.78 -1.71
C ASP A 54 -3.01 28.50 -2.37
N GLU A 55 -2.70 28.26 -3.66
CA GLU A 55 -3.05 26.99 -4.33
C GLU A 55 -2.29 25.79 -3.74
N LEU A 56 -1.04 25.98 -3.29
CA LEU A 56 -0.22 24.95 -2.64
C LEU A 56 -0.82 24.47 -1.30
N GLU A 57 -1.56 25.33 -0.61
CA GLU A 57 -2.27 24.98 0.64
C GLU A 57 -3.61 24.26 0.39
N SER A 58 -4.14 24.30 -0.84
CA SER A 58 -5.47 23.78 -1.22
C SER A 58 -5.44 22.53 -2.13
N VAL A 59 -4.26 22.00 -2.43
CA VAL A 59 -4.01 21.14 -3.61
C VAL A 59 -4.92 19.90 -3.70
N ALA A 60 -5.88 19.96 -4.63
CA ALA A 60 -6.72 18.84 -5.06
C ALA A 60 -6.00 17.86 -6.03
N THR A 61 -4.82 18.20 -6.56
CA THR A 61 -4.10 17.39 -7.59
C THR A 61 -3.07 16.41 -7.00
N MET A 62 -2.96 15.22 -7.58
CA MET A 62 -2.10 14.12 -7.14
C MET A 62 -0.61 14.48 -7.21
N GLY A 63 -0.14 15.17 -8.26
CA GLY A 63 1.23 15.66 -8.43
C GLY A 63 1.38 17.19 -8.31
N PHE A 64 2.50 17.69 -7.77
CA PHE A 64 2.78 19.15 -7.76
C PHE A 64 4.25 19.56 -8.01
N ARG A 65 5.21 18.62 -8.07
CA ARG A 65 6.64 18.98 -8.09
C ARG A 65 7.24 19.17 -9.48
N GLY A 66 6.55 18.76 -10.56
CA GLY A 66 7.12 18.83 -11.92
C GLY A 66 8.36 17.94 -12.15
N GLU A 67 8.85 17.24 -11.13
CA GLU A 67 10.15 16.53 -11.16
C GLU A 67 10.05 15.05 -11.55
N ALA A 68 8.84 14.47 -11.55
CA ALA A 68 8.68 13.02 -11.66
C ALA A 68 9.16 12.47 -13.00
N LEU A 69 8.70 13.05 -14.12
CA LEU A 69 9.05 12.59 -15.46
C LEU A 69 10.51 12.88 -15.81
N ALA A 70 11.02 14.06 -15.44
CA ALA A 70 12.43 14.41 -15.57
C ALA A 70 13.34 13.43 -14.82
N SER A 71 12.98 13.10 -13.57
CA SER A 71 13.73 12.15 -12.74
C SER A 71 13.75 10.75 -13.36
N ILE A 72 12.61 10.28 -13.88
CA ILE A 72 12.51 8.97 -14.54
C ILE A 72 13.34 8.95 -15.83
N ALA A 73 13.25 9.99 -16.66
CA ALA A 73 14.03 10.11 -17.90
C ALA A 73 15.56 10.10 -17.64
N SER A 74 16.02 10.54 -16.47
CA SER A 74 17.44 10.49 -16.11
C SER A 74 17.98 9.08 -15.85
N ILE A 75 17.12 8.09 -15.57
CA ILE A 75 17.51 6.73 -15.16
C ILE A 75 16.96 5.60 -16.05
N ALA A 76 16.18 5.94 -17.07
CA ALA A 76 15.50 4.99 -17.95
C ALA A 76 15.40 5.57 -19.37
N GLN A 77 15.13 4.72 -20.35
CA GLN A 77 14.76 5.16 -21.68
C GLN A 77 13.26 5.47 -21.69
N VAL A 78 12.90 6.74 -21.89
CA VAL A 78 11.50 7.18 -21.84
C VAL A 78 11.06 7.62 -23.22
N SER A 79 9.84 7.26 -23.58
CA SER A 79 9.10 7.90 -24.67
C SER A 79 7.72 8.29 -24.17
N MET A 80 7.23 9.42 -24.64
CA MET A 80 5.90 9.92 -24.31
C MET A 80 5.21 10.31 -25.60
N SER A 81 4.02 9.74 -25.82
CA SER A 81 3.13 10.13 -26.90
C SER A 81 1.84 10.69 -26.34
N SER A 82 1.35 11.78 -26.92
CA SER A 82 0.15 12.44 -26.44
C SER A 82 -0.60 13.14 -27.56
N ARG A 83 -1.91 13.29 -27.38
CA ARG A 83 -2.78 14.04 -28.27
C ARG A 83 -3.94 14.64 -27.50
N ARG A 84 -4.21 15.93 -27.72
CA ARG A 84 -5.42 16.58 -27.21
C ARG A 84 -6.60 16.37 -28.16
N ALA A 85 -7.81 16.47 -27.64
CA ALA A 85 -9.03 16.35 -28.45
C ALA A 85 -9.11 17.38 -29.60
N CYS A 86 -8.50 18.55 -29.44
CA CYS A 86 -8.44 19.61 -30.46
C CYS A 86 -7.39 19.37 -31.56
N ASP A 87 -6.45 18.45 -31.35
CA ASP A 87 -5.34 18.24 -32.29
C ASP A 87 -5.71 17.15 -33.32
N SER A 88 -5.31 17.36 -34.58
CA SER A 88 -5.60 16.44 -35.69
C SER A 88 -4.83 15.11 -35.58
N HIS A 89 -3.60 15.16 -35.06
CA HIS A 89 -2.75 14.01 -34.81
C HIS A 89 -2.02 14.15 -33.46
N GLY A 90 -1.38 13.07 -33.01
CA GLY A 90 -0.57 13.09 -31.80
C GLY A 90 0.88 13.45 -32.08
N TRP A 91 1.63 13.59 -31.00
CA TRP A 91 3.06 13.87 -31.01
C TRP A 91 3.77 12.88 -30.10
N ILE A 92 4.98 12.48 -30.49
CA ILE A 92 5.87 11.64 -29.68
C ILE A 92 7.16 12.39 -29.38
N LEU A 93 7.64 12.23 -28.15
CA LEU A 93 8.89 12.78 -27.66
C LEU A 93 9.67 11.69 -26.94
N SER A 94 10.96 11.57 -27.27
CA SER A 94 11.92 10.70 -26.60
C SER A 94 13.04 11.56 -26.02
N PRO A 95 12.93 12.03 -24.75
CA PRO A 95 13.88 12.99 -24.16
C PRO A 95 15.32 12.47 -24.10
N ASN A 96 15.53 11.15 -24.12
CA ASN A 96 16.86 10.54 -24.15
C ASN A 96 17.57 10.68 -25.51
N GLU A 97 16.84 10.94 -26.59
CA GLU A 97 17.37 11.10 -27.95
C GLU A 97 17.40 12.57 -28.37
N SER A 98 16.26 13.24 -28.30
CA SER A 98 16.08 14.63 -28.73
C SER A 98 14.87 15.24 -28.04
N LEU A 99 14.95 16.53 -27.73
CA LEU A 99 13.79 17.29 -27.24
C LEU A 99 12.81 17.70 -28.36
N GLU A 100 13.06 17.27 -29.59
CA GLU A 100 12.19 17.51 -30.74
C GLU A 100 11.00 16.54 -30.76
N CYS A 101 9.80 17.11 -30.85
CA CYS A 101 8.58 16.33 -31.00
C CYS A 101 8.39 15.90 -32.46
N ARG A 102 8.04 14.63 -32.67
CA ARG A 102 7.73 14.07 -34.00
C ARG A 102 6.23 13.76 -34.11
N PRO A 103 5.59 13.98 -35.27
CA PRO A 103 4.20 13.58 -35.48
C PRO A 103 4.03 12.06 -35.32
N THR A 104 2.94 11.63 -34.68
CA THR A 104 2.59 10.22 -34.52
C THR A 104 1.08 9.99 -34.53
N ALA A 105 0.67 8.76 -34.87
CA ALA A 105 -0.71 8.33 -34.68
C ALA A 105 -0.94 7.98 -33.21
N HIS A 106 -1.73 8.80 -32.51
CA HIS A 106 -2.14 8.56 -31.13
C HIS A 106 -3.62 8.95 -30.96
N PRO A 107 -4.43 8.18 -30.21
CA PRO A 107 -5.77 8.61 -29.82
C PRO A 107 -5.70 9.75 -28.79
N VAL A 108 -6.83 10.34 -28.42
CA VAL A 108 -6.85 11.35 -27.34
C VAL A 108 -6.37 10.71 -26.03
N GLY A 109 -5.52 11.42 -25.30
CA GLY A 109 -4.88 10.95 -24.07
C GLY A 109 -3.37 10.89 -24.18
N THR A 110 -2.72 10.19 -23.24
CA THR A 110 -1.26 10.10 -23.15
C THR A 110 -0.81 8.65 -22.96
N THR A 111 0.27 8.27 -23.62
CA THR A 111 1.01 7.03 -23.35
C THR A 111 2.43 7.39 -22.94
N VAL A 112 2.83 6.95 -21.75
CA VAL A 112 4.20 7.06 -21.23
C VAL A 112 4.80 5.67 -21.18
N THR A 113 5.91 5.48 -21.89
CA THR A 113 6.66 4.24 -21.95
C THR A 113 8.02 4.44 -21.30
N VAL A 114 8.34 3.61 -20.31
CA VAL A 114 9.60 3.60 -19.58
C VAL A 114 10.25 2.24 -19.82
N ALA A 115 11.36 2.21 -20.53
CA ALA A 115 12.12 1.02 -20.88
C ALA A 115 13.49 1.02 -20.18
N ASP A 116 14.00 -0.18 -19.92
CA ASP A 116 15.31 -0.43 -19.33
C ASP A 116 15.59 0.42 -18.07
N LEU A 117 14.77 0.24 -17.04
CA LEU A 117 14.89 0.97 -15.78
C LEU A 117 16.27 0.72 -15.14
N PHE A 118 16.95 1.81 -14.77
CA PHE A 118 18.31 1.82 -14.21
C PHE A 118 19.42 1.33 -15.16
N TYR A 119 19.22 1.34 -16.48
CA TYR A 119 20.25 0.90 -17.45
C TYR A 119 21.59 1.63 -17.28
N ASN A 120 21.56 2.92 -16.95
CA ASN A 120 22.72 3.79 -16.75
C ASN A 120 23.16 3.92 -15.28
N THR A 121 22.52 3.20 -14.34
CA THR A 121 22.82 3.24 -12.90
C THR A 121 22.98 1.83 -12.32
N PRO A 122 24.08 1.12 -12.63
CA PRO A 122 24.24 -0.31 -12.31
C PRO A 122 24.18 -0.61 -10.81
N ALA A 123 24.61 0.33 -9.96
CA ALA A 123 24.47 0.21 -8.52
C ALA A 123 23.00 0.14 -8.09
N ARG A 124 22.13 1.00 -8.64
CA ARG A 124 20.68 0.99 -8.37
C ARG A 124 20.00 -0.26 -8.91
N ARG A 125 20.40 -0.71 -10.10
CA ARG A 125 19.88 -1.95 -10.70
C ARG A 125 20.10 -3.18 -9.80
N LYS A 126 21.21 -3.24 -9.05
CA LYS A 126 21.47 -4.31 -8.08
C LYS A 126 20.54 -4.32 -6.85
N PHE A 127 19.85 -3.21 -6.57
CA PHE A 127 18.86 -3.15 -5.48
C PHE A 127 17.48 -3.67 -5.89
N LEU A 128 17.24 -3.91 -7.18
CA LEU A 128 16.01 -4.57 -7.63
C LEU A 128 15.93 -5.95 -7.00
N ARG A 129 14.79 -6.25 -6.37
CA ARG A 129 14.53 -7.59 -5.84
C ARG A 129 14.16 -8.54 -6.98
N THR A 130 13.78 -9.76 -6.62
CA THR A 130 13.27 -10.72 -7.61
C THR A 130 12.06 -10.14 -8.35
N GLU A 131 11.89 -10.50 -9.63
CA GLU A 131 10.75 -10.07 -10.44
C GLU A 131 9.41 -10.30 -9.74
N ARG A 132 9.26 -11.45 -9.07
CA ARG A 132 8.05 -11.76 -8.29
C ARG A 132 7.77 -10.72 -7.20
N THR A 133 8.81 -10.25 -6.51
CA THR A 133 8.67 -9.27 -5.42
C THR A 133 8.39 -7.88 -5.94
N GLU A 134 9.05 -7.46 -7.01
CA GLU A 134 8.79 -6.15 -7.64
C GLU A 134 7.39 -6.11 -8.25
N PHE A 135 7.00 -7.15 -8.98
CA PHE A 135 5.67 -7.26 -9.55
C PHE A 135 4.57 -7.28 -8.48
N ALA A 136 4.78 -7.98 -7.35
CA ALA A 136 3.83 -7.97 -6.25
C ALA A 136 3.63 -6.55 -5.65
N GLN A 137 4.67 -5.72 -5.63
CA GLN A 137 4.55 -4.32 -5.20
C GLN A 137 3.79 -3.48 -6.23
N ILE A 138 4.03 -3.68 -7.53
CA ILE A 138 3.30 -3.02 -8.61
C ILE A 138 1.82 -3.41 -8.57
N ASP A 139 1.50 -4.70 -8.47
CA ASP A 139 0.13 -5.20 -8.36
C ASP A 139 -0.59 -4.59 -7.14
N GLN A 140 0.03 -4.60 -5.96
CA GLN A 140 -0.54 -3.95 -4.78
C GLN A 140 -0.78 -2.45 -4.98
N LEU A 141 0.15 -1.74 -5.62
CA LEU A 141 -0.01 -0.31 -5.93
C LEU A 141 -1.18 -0.06 -6.88
N MET A 142 -1.31 -0.87 -7.93
CA MET A 142 -2.39 -0.73 -8.89
C MET A 142 -3.75 -1.05 -8.26
N ARG A 143 -3.84 -2.07 -7.40
CA ARG A 143 -5.06 -2.36 -6.62
C ARG A 143 -5.46 -1.19 -5.72
N ARG A 144 -4.49 -0.51 -5.09
CA ARG A 144 -4.74 0.69 -4.29
C ARG A 144 -5.34 1.82 -5.12
N PHE A 145 -4.76 2.11 -6.29
CA PHE A 145 -5.31 3.14 -7.19
C PHE A 145 -6.72 2.77 -7.68
N ALA A 146 -6.96 1.50 -8.01
CA ALA A 146 -8.27 1.03 -8.47
C ALA A 146 -9.38 1.13 -7.40
N LEU A 147 -9.02 1.04 -6.12
CA LEU A 147 -9.92 1.24 -4.98
C LEU A 147 -10.07 2.73 -4.61
N ALA A 148 -8.98 3.51 -4.69
CA ALA A 148 -9.00 4.94 -4.40
C ALA A 148 -9.83 5.74 -5.42
N HIS A 149 -9.81 5.32 -6.70
CA HIS A 149 -10.48 6.00 -7.80
C HIS A 149 -11.46 5.06 -8.52
N PRO A 150 -12.59 4.73 -7.88
CA PRO A 150 -13.56 3.78 -8.41
C PRO A 150 -14.21 4.24 -9.73
N GLY A 151 -14.28 5.56 -9.96
CA GLY A 151 -14.80 6.16 -11.19
C GLY A 151 -13.90 5.98 -12.42
N ILE A 152 -12.69 5.43 -12.25
CA ILE A 152 -11.73 5.17 -13.32
C ILE A 152 -11.68 3.65 -13.57
N GLY A 153 -11.60 3.29 -14.85
CA GLY A 153 -11.34 1.92 -15.30
C GLY A 153 -9.84 1.65 -15.29
N PHE A 154 -9.45 0.49 -14.79
CA PHE A 154 -8.03 0.09 -14.69
C PHE A 154 -7.81 -1.27 -15.34
N SER A 155 -6.75 -1.39 -16.12
CA SER A 155 -6.23 -2.70 -16.54
C SER A 155 -4.76 -2.84 -16.18
N LEU A 156 -4.36 -4.04 -15.77
CA LEU A 156 -2.97 -4.40 -15.52
C LEU A 156 -2.63 -5.66 -16.31
N THR A 157 -1.63 -5.58 -17.18
CA THR A 157 -1.10 -6.70 -17.95
C THR A 157 0.37 -6.93 -17.57
N HIS A 158 0.73 -8.19 -17.31
CA HIS A 158 2.11 -8.60 -17.00
C HIS A 158 2.57 -9.70 -17.96
N GLN A 159 3.68 -9.47 -18.67
CA GLN A 159 4.23 -10.41 -19.66
C GLN A 159 3.17 -10.87 -20.69
N GLY A 160 2.36 -9.92 -21.17
CA GLY A 160 1.28 -10.17 -22.13
C GLY A 160 0.04 -10.86 -21.57
N ARG A 161 -0.01 -11.19 -20.28
CA ARG A 161 -1.18 -11.79 -19.62
C ARG A 161 -1.94 -10.74 -18.82
N LEU A 162 -3.26 -10.71 -19.00
CA LEU A 162 -4.14 -9.86 -18.21
C LEU A 162 -4.16 -10.34 -16.74
N VAL A 163 -3.84 -9.44 -15.82
CA VAL A 163 -3.84 -9.68 -14.37
C VAL A 163 -5.21 -9.34 -13.81
N PHE A 164 -5.71 -8.15 -14.12
CA PHE A 164 -7.08 -7.73 -13.86
C PHE A 164 -7.50 -6.62 -14.84
N GLU A 165 -8.80 -6.51 -15.06
CA GLU A 165 -9.45 -5.41 -15.75
C GLU A 165 -10.70 -5.02 -14.98
N LEU A 166 -10.90 -3.71 -14.77
CA LEU A 166 -12.00 -3.15 -14.00
C LEU A 166 -12.65 -2.03 -14.81
N SER A 167 -13.95 -2.13 -15.04
CA SER A 167 -14.75 -1.09 -15.69
C SER A 167 -15.00 0.08 -14.73
N PRO A 168 -14.96 1.35 -15.19
CA PRO A 168 -15.23 2.51 -14.34
C PRO A 168 -16.62 2.44 -13.72
N LEU A 169 -16.73 2.80 -12.42
CA LEU A 169 -18.01 2.81 -11.71
C LEU A 169 -18.65 4.20 -11.78
N PRO A 170 -19.86 4.34 -12.37
CA PRO A 170 -20.60 5.60 -12.31
C PRO A 170 -20.91 6.00 -10.87
N HIS A 171 -20.85 7.30 -10.57
CA HIS A 171 -21.06 7.80 -9.20
C HIS A 171 -22.39 7.35 -8.58
N ALA A 172 -23.46 7.31 -9.40
CA ALA A 172 -24.80 6.87 -8.96
C ALA A 172 -24.85 5.40 -8.53
N GLN A 173 -23.96 4.54 -9.04
CA GLN A 173 -23.93 3.10 -8.77
C GLN A 173 -22.74 2.69 -7.89
N LEU A 174 -22.00 3.68 -7.37
CA LEU A 174 -20.78 3.44 -6.63
C LEU A 174 -21.01 2.55 -5.41
N ALA A 175 -22.03 2.87 -4.59
CA ALA A 175 -22.32 2.15 -3.37
C ALA A 175 -22.75 0.68 -3.62
N GLU A 176 -23.42 0.42 -4.75
CA GLU A 176 -23.92 -0.90 -5.12
C GLU A 176 -22.81 -1.78 -5.73
N GLN A 177 -21.94 -1.19 -6.55
CA GLN A 177 -20.92 -1.95 -7.31
C GLN A 177 -19.55 -2.00 -6.62
N MET A 178 -19.30 -1.17 -5.60
CA MET A 178 -18.04 -1.21 -4.85
C MET A 178 -17.75 -2.57 -4.19
N PRO A 179 -18.73 -3.28 -3.57
CA PRO A 179 -18.51 -4.63 -3.06
C PRO A 179 -17.96 -5.60 -4.11
N ALA A 180 -18.53 -5.60 -5.33
CA ALA A 180 -18.06 -6.46 -6.43
C ALA A 180 -16.63 -6.11 -6.86
N ARG A 181 -16.28 -4.82 -6.88
CA ARG A 181 -14.90 -4.38 -7.16
C ARG A 181 -13.93 -4.81 -6.06
N ILE A 182 -14.34 -4.72 -4.79
CA ILE A 182 -13.55 -5.20 -3.65
C ILE A 182 -13.33 -6.70 -3.72
N GLU A 183 -14.37 -7.47 -4.04
CA GLU A 183 -14.28 -8.91 -4.25
C GLU A 183 -13.30 -9.27 -5.38
N ALA A 184 -13.39 -8.58 -6.52
CA ALA A 184 -12.47 -8.78 -7.64
C ALA A 184 -11.00 -8.49 -7.26
N LEU A 185 -10.76 -7.55 -6.34
CA LEU A 185 -9.42 -7.10 -5.98
C LEU A 185 -8.82 -7.79 -4.75
N LEU A 186 -9.63 -8.13 -3.75
CA LEU A 186 -9.20 -8.68 -2.46
C LEU A 186 -9.72 -10.11 -2.21
N GLY A 187 -10.65 -10.58 -3.04
CA GLY A 187 -11.27 -11.90 -2.95
C GLY A 187 -12.58 -11.92 -2.15
N ALA A 188 -13.42 -12.92 -2.42
CA ALA A 188 -14.70 -13.14 -1.75
C ALA A 188 -14.57 -13.37 -0.25
N GLU A 189 -13.50 -14.04 0.18
CA GLU A 189 -13.19 -14.29 1.60
C GLU A 189 -13.09 -13.00 2.41
N PHE A 190 -12.44 -11.96 1.87
CA PHE A 190 -12.36 -10.66 2.53
C PHE A 190 -13.76 -10.05 2.65
N LEU A 191 -14.52 -9.99 1.56
CA LEU A 191 -15.83 -9.33 1.53
C LEU A 191 -16.83 -10.03 2.47
N ASN A 192 -16.85 -11.36 2.49
CA ASN A 192 -17.75 -12.15 3.35
C ASN A 192 -17.48 -11.96 4.84
N ARG A 193 -16.23 -11.64 5.19
CA ARG A 193 -15.80 -11.36 6.57
C ARG A 193 -15.70 -9.86 6.85
N ALA A 194 -16.05 -9.00 5.90
CA ALA A 194 -15.95 -7.57 6.05
C ALA A 194 -17.28 -6.94 6.48
N ARG A 195 -17.17 -5.91 7.33
CA ARG A 195 -18.28 -5.08 7.77
C ARG A 195 -18.16 -3.71 7.14
N ARG A 196 -19.26 -3.24 6.56
CA ARG A 196 -19.32 -1.89 6.00
C ARG A 196 -19.40 -0.86 7.13
N ILE A 197 -18.56 0.16 7.04
CA ILE A 197 -18.63 1.39 7.83
C ILE A 197 -19.13 2.50 6.92
N ASP A 198 -20.06 3.29 7.42
CA ASP A 198 -20.58 4.47 6.74
C ASP A 198 -21.06 5.44 7.82
N SER A 199 -20.19 6.37 8.21
CA SER A 199 -20.40 7.24 9.37
C SER A 199 -19.79 8.61 9.14
N ALA A 200 -20.52 9.65 9.50
CA ALA A 200 -20.05 11.03 9.41
C ALA A 200 -20.31 11.76 10.73
N ALA A 201 -19.29 12.45 11.25
CA ALA A 201 -19.37 13.24 12.46
C ALA A 201 -18.32 14.36 12.47
N SER A 202 -18.70 15.55 12.96
CA SER A 202 -17.78 16.68 13.19
C SER A 202 -16.91 17.06 11.97
N GLY A 203 -17.49 17.02 10.76
CA GLY A 203 -16.76 17.34 9.52
C GLY A 203 -15.82 16.23 9.01
N LEU A 204 -15.85 15.05 9.63
CA LEU A 204 -15.17 13.84 9.18
C LEU A 204 -16.20 12.84 8.66
N SER A 205 -15.89 12.17 7.56
CA SER A 205 -16.68 11.07 7.01
C SER A 205 -15.79 9.85 6.82
N LEU A 206 -16.11 8.74 7.48
CA LEU A 206 -15.42 7.47 7.32
C LEU A 206 -16.36 6.48 6.64
N SER A 207 -15.95 6.01 5.48
CA SER A 207 -16.63 4.96 4.74
C SER A 207 -15.68 3.82 4.41
N GLY A 208 -16.19 2.61 4.25
CA GLY A 208 -15.39 1.48 3.80
C GLY A 208 -15.75 0.15 4.43
N TRP A 209 -14.77 -0.75 4.53
CA TRP A 209 -14.91 -2.13 4.96
C TRP A 209 -13.80 -2.50 5.94
N VAL A 210 -14.18 -3.10 7.07
CA VAL A 210 -13.24 -3.64 8.06
C VAL A 210 -13.48 -5.13 8.20
N ALA A 211 -12.42 -5.94 8.12
CA ALA A 211 -12.53 -7.38 8.25
C ALA A 211 -12.67 -7.80 9.73
N ASP A 212 -13.47 -8.83 9.96
CA ASP A 212 -13.60 -9.48 11.26
C ASP A 212 -12.23 -10.03 11.71
N PRO A 213 -11.91 -10.08 13.01
CA PRO A 213 -10.62 -10.53 13.53
C PRO A 213 -10.25 -11.98 13.12
N ALA A 214 -11.25 -12.81 12.79
CA ALA A 214 -11.05 -14.15 12.25
C ALA A 214 -10.37 -14.15 10.87
N TYR A 215 -10.52 -13.08 10.08
CA TYR A 215 -9.88 -12.89 8.78
C TYR A 215 -8.52 -12.17 8.91
N ALA A 216 -7.85 -12.28 10.05
CA ALA A 216 -6.59 -11.57 10.24
C ALA A 216 -5.44 -12.14 9.39
N ARG A 217 -4.64 -11.23 8.84
CA ARG A 217 -3.51 -11.52 7.95
C ARG A 217 -2.21 -11.68 8.75
N SER A 218 -1.22 -12.31 8.13
CA SER A 218 0.16 -12.32 8.64
C SER A 218 0.95 -11.09 8.21
N THR A 219 0.50 -10.41 7.15
CA THR A 219 1.15 -9.24 6.54
C THR A 219 0.19 -8.05 6.47
N THR A 220 0.72 -6.87 6.17
CA THR A 220 -0.06 -5.63 6.03
C THR A 220 -0.51 -5.38 4.58
N ASP A 221 -0.68 -6.44 3.79
CA ASP A 221 -0.98 -6.37 2.36
C ASP A 221 -2.34 -5.74 2.07
N GLN A 222 -3.33 -6.03 2.92
CA GLN A 222 -4.71 -5.55 2.81
C GLN A 222 -5.03 -4.42 3.81
N GLN A 223 -4.05 -3.56 4.09
CA GLN A 223 -4.24 -2.34 4.89
C GLN A 223 -4.30 -1.14 3.93
N LEU A 224 -5.53 -0.78 3.57
CA LEU A 224 -5.83 0.20 2.54
C LEU A 224 -6.58 1.35 3.19
N PHE A 225 -5.89 2.47 3.35
CA PHE A 225 -6.45 3.69 3.92
C PHE A 225 -6.29 4.82 2.92
N PHE A 226 -7.38 5.56 2.71
CA PHE A 226 -7.43 6.68 1.78
C PHE A 226 -7.89 7.94 2.49
N VAL A 227 -7.30 9.07 2.14
CA VAL A 227 -7.71 10.40 2.62
C VAL A 227 -8.03 11.27 1.41
N ASN A 228 -9.28 11.70 1.26
CA ASN A 228 -9.74 12.49 0.11
C ASN A 228 -9.27 11.89 -1.25
N GLY A 229 -9.38 10.57 -1.39
CA GLY A 229 -8.95 9.82 -2.59
C GLY A 229 -7.45 9.56 -2.72
N ARG A 230 -6.60 9.93 -1.75
CA ARG A 230 -5.15 9.67 -1.77
C ARG A 230 -4.79 8.44 -0.95
N ILE A 231 -3.80 7.66 -1.40
CA ILE A 231 -3.27 6.52 -0.66
C ILE A 231 -2.40 7.04 0.49
N VAL A 232 -2.79 6.77 1.73
CA VAL A 232 -2.06 7.23 2.93
C VAL A 232 -1.57 6.04 3.75
N ARG A 233 -0.31 6.12 4.20
CA ARG A 233 0.33 5.16 5.11
C ARG A 233 0.82 5.88 6.36
N ASP A 234 -0.11 6.45 7.10
CA ASP A 234 0.19 7.22 8.31
C ASP A 234 0.27 6.34 9.57
N ARG A 235 1.28 6.59 10.41
CA ARG A 235 1.51 5.81 11.64
C ARG A 235 0.44 6.05 12.70
N LEU A 236 -0.08 7.27 12.82
CA LEU A 236 -1.11 7.65 13.77
C LEU A 236 -2.42 6.94 13.45
N ILE A 237 -2.78 6.87 12.17
CA ILE A 237 -3.96 6.14 11.70
C ILE A 237 -3.78 4.64 11.95
N GLY A 238 -2.62 4.10 11.57
CA GLY A 238 -2.31 2.69 11.82
C GLY A 238 -2.36 2.32 13.30
N PHE A 239 -1.95 3.22 14.20
CA PHE A 239 -2.08 3.03 15.64
C PHE A 239 -3.54 3.04 16.11
N ALA A 240 -4.36 4.00 15.65
CA ALA A 240 -5.78 4.07 16.00
C ALA A 240 -6.55 2.81 15.58
N ILE A 241 -6.29 2.31 14.36
CA ILE A 241 -6.90 1.08 13.87
C ILE A 241 -6.44 -0.12 14.70
N ARG A 242 -5.13 -0.28 14.94
CA ARG A 242 -4.62 -1.38 15.79
C ARG A 242 -5.20 -1.34 17.20
N ARG A 243 -5.37 -0.15 17.79
CA ARG A 243 -6.02 0.03 19.09
C ARG A 243 -7.47 -0.47 19.06
N ALA A 244 -8.21 -0.22 17.99
CA ALA A 244 -9.60 -0.69 17.85
C ALA A 244 -9.71 -2.22 17.77
N TYR A 245 -8.64 -2.91 17.32
CA TYR A 245 -8.55 -4.36 17.26
C TYR A 245 -7.90 -5.00 18.50
N ALA A 246 -7.38 -4.20 19.45
CA ALA A 246 -6.51 -4.71 20.52
C ALA A 246 -7.15 -5.79 21.39
N ASP A 247 -8.45 -5.68 21.65
CA ASP A 247 -9.19 -6.61 22.51
C ASP A 247 -9.56 -7.92 21.81
N VAL A 248 -9.51 -7.95 20.47
CA VAL A 248 -10.01 -9.06 19.64
C VAL A 248 -8.94 -9.71 18.77
N LEU A 249 -7.76 -9.10 18.64
CA LEU A 249 -6.70 -9.53 17.73
C LEU A 249 -5.47 -9.97 18.51
N HIS A 250 -4.96 -11.17 18.20
CA HIS A 250 -3.68 -11.63 18.73
C HIS A 250 -2.52 -10.77 18.21
N HIS A 251 -1.54 -10.47 19.08
CA HIS A 251 -0.49 -9.48 18.81
C HIS A 251 0.36 -9.68 17.54
N ALA A 252 0.46 -10.92 17.02
CA ALA A 252 1.23 -11.21 15.80
C ALA A 252 0.43 -11.06 14.50
N ARG A 253 -0.89 -10.85 14.59
CA ARG A 253 -1.80 -10.78 13.45
C ARG A 253 -2.03 -9.33 13.01
N GLN A 254 -2.36 -9.15 11.74
CA GLN A 254 -2.61 -7.85 11.12
C GLN A 254 -4.08 -7.74 10.71
N PRO A 255 -4.77 -6.63 11.02
CA PRO A 255 -6.13 -6.39 10.53
C PRO A 255 -6.11 -6.11 9.03
N ALA A 256 -7.19 -6.47 8.34
CA ALA A 256 -7.44 -6.16 6.94
C ALA A 256 -8.61 -5.18 6.83
N TYR A 257 -8.47 -4.15 6.01
CA TYR A 257 -9.46 -3.09 5.86
C TYR A 257 -9.26 -2.28 4.57
N VAL A 258 -10.35 -1.70 4.10
CA VAL A 258 -10.43 -0.72 3.02
C VAL A 258 -11.21 0.47 3.56
N LEU A 259 -10.54 1.55 3.92
CA LEU A 259 -11.16 2.71 4.58
C LEU A 259 -10.87 3.98 3.80
N VAL A 260 -11.90 4.81 3.62
CA VAL A 260 -11.83 6.13 3.00
C VAL A 260 -12.28 7.14 4.04
N LEU A 261 -11.38 8.07 4.37
CA LEU A 261 -11.65 9.21 5.22
C LEU A 261 -11.76 10.46 4.34
N ASP A 262 -12.95 11.03 4.30
CA ASP A 262 -13.20 12.32 3.67
C ASP A 262 -13.32 13.41 4.75
N LEU A 263 -12.62 14.52 4.53
CA LEU A 263 -12.59 15.67 5.42
C LEU A 263 -12.27 16.95 4.64
N GLU A 264 -12.55 18.10 5.26
CA GLU A 264 -12.24 19.39 4.65
C GLU A 264 -10.74 19.48 4.27
N PRO A 265 -10.39 19.85 3.02
CA PRO A 265 -8.98 19.89 2.58
C PRO A 265 -8.08 20.76 3.45
N ARG A 266 -8.62 21.83 4.06
CA ARG A 266 -7.89 22.72 4.98
C ARG A 266 -7.56 22.09 6.33
N ALA A 267 -8.18 20.96 6.67
CA ALA A 267 -7.93 20.23 7.91
C ALA A 267 -6.79 19.21 7.77
N VAL A 268 -6.25 19.00 6.56
CA VAL A 268 -5.19 18.04 6.26
C VAL A 268 -4.08 18.66 5.43
N ASP A 269 -2.85 18.61 5.95
CA ASP A 269 -1.65 18.98 5.21
C ASP A 269 -1.03 17.73 4.57
N VAL A 270 -1.00 17.71 3.24
CA VAL A 270 -0.48 16.61 2.41
C VAL A 270 0.99 16.87 2.01
N ASN A 271 1.53 18.07 2.26
CA ASN A 271 2.87 18.46 1.83
C ASN A 271 3.97 18.10 2.86
N VAL A 272 3.84 16.95 3.53
CA VAL A 272 4.74 16.56 4.63
C VAL A 272 5.89 15.66 4.16
N HIS A 273 5.64 14.81 3.16
CA HIS A 273 6.63 13.85 2.64
C HIS A 273 6.80 13.99 1.11
N PRO A 274 8.01 13.76 0.54
CA PRO A 274 8.24 13.85 -0.91
C PRO A 274 7.30 12.97 -1.76
N THR A 275 6.95 11.78 -1.26
CA THR A 275 6.00 10.86 -1.91
C THR A 275 4.55 11.04 -1.46
N LYS A 276 4.27 12.00 -0.56
CA LYS A 276 2.93 12.33 -0.03
C LYS A 276 2.18 11.17 0.63
N ALA A 277 2.91 10.12 1.04
CA ALA A 277 2.34 8.96 1.71
C ALA A 277 1.93 9.24 3.16
N GLU A 278 2.44 10.33 3.75
CA GLU A 278 2.15 10.77 5.12
C GLU A 278 1.41 12.10 5.07
N VAL A 279 0.43 12.27 5.97
CA VAL A 279 -0.40 13.48 6.06
C VAL A 279 -0.42 13.98 7.49
N ARG A 280 -0.49 15.30 7.68
CA ARG A 280 -0.65 15.91 8.99
C ARG A 280 -2.05 16.45 9.15
N PHE A 281 -2.76 15.94 10.14
CA PHE A 281 -4.08 16.45 10.50
C PHE A 281 -3.95 17.63 11.44
N ARG A 282 -4.78 18.66 11.23
CA ARG A 282 -4.86 19.81 12.15
C ARG A 282 -5.30 19.39 13.56
N ASP A 283 -6.26 18.47 13.64
CA ASP A 283 -6.68 17.82 14.89
C ASP A 283 -6.50 16.30 14.80
N ALA A 284 -5.26 15.86 15.01
CA ALA A 284 -4.92 14.44 14.93
C ALA A 284 -5.65 13.59 15.98
N ARG A 285 -5.94 14.14 17.17
CA ARG A 285 -6.61 13.39 18.25
C ARG A 285 -8.06 13.12 17.89
N ALA A 286 -8.78 14.15 17.43
CA ALA A 286 -10.17 13.98 17.00
C ALA A 286 -10.31 12.93 15.89
N VAL A 287 -9.39 12.95 14.90
CA VAL A 287 -9.36 11.95 13.82
C VAL A 287 -9.09 10.55 14.36
N GLN A 288 -8.10 10.38 15.24
CA GLN A 288 -7.78 9.08 15.83
C GLN A 288 -8.96 8.52 16.65
N ASP A 289 -9.56 9.34 17.49
CA ASP A 289 -10.68 8.92 18.33
C ASP A 289 -11.92 8.61 17.49
N PHE A 290 -12.16 9.35 16.40
CA PHE A 290 -13.22 9.05 15.45
C PHE A 290 -13.02 7.69 14.78
N ILE A 291 -11.84 7.45 14.18
CA ILE A 291 -11.51 6.17 13.53
C ILE A 291 -11.62 5.01 14.54
N PHE A 292 -11.07 5.18 15.73
CA PHE A 292 -11.13 4.16 16.78
C PHE A 292 -12.58 3.81 17.14
N ARG A 293 -13.43 4.81 17.41
CA ARG A 293 -14.84 4.59 17.80
C ARG A 293 -15.64 3.88 16.71
N GLU A 294 -15.51 4.31 15.46
CA GLU A 294 -16.31 3.73 14.37
C GLU A 294 -15.89 2.28 14.07
N ILE A 295 -14.60 1.98 14.08
CA ILE A 295 -14.10 0.61 13.90
C ILE A 295 -14.50 -0.27 15.08
N HIS A 296 -14.30 0.20 16.31
CA HIS A 296 -14.67 -0.54 17.50
C HIS A 296 -16.17 -0.86 17.55
N ARG A 297 -17.02 0.11 17.16
CA ARG A 297 -18.47 -0.09 17.01
C ARG A 297 -18.81 -1.14 15.96
N ALA A 298 -18.17 -1.11 14.80
CA ALA A 298 -18.39 -2.09 13.73
C ALA A 298 -18.00 -3.51 14.17
N LEU A 299 -16.88 -3.66 14.88
CA LEU A 299 -16.41 -4.95 15.40
C LEU A 299 -17.32 -5.50 16.51
N ALA A 300 -17.79 -4.63 17.42
CA ALA A 300 -18.68 -5.04 18.51
C ALA A 300 -20.03 -5.59 18.00
N GLN A 301 -20.56 -5.03 16.91
CA GLN A 301 -21.78 -5.53 16.27
C GLN A 301 -21.60 -6.93 15.66
N GLY A 302 -20.40 -7.23 15.14
CA GLY A 302 -20.05 -8.54 14.58
C GLY A 302 -19.93 -9.64 15.64
N ALA A 303 -19.38 -9.32 16.82
CA ALA A 303 -19.24 -10.26 17.93
C ALA A 303 -20.60 -10.80 18.42
N VAL A 304 -21.63 -9.96 18.44
CA VAL A 304 -23.00 -10.35 18.86
C VAL A 304 -23.66 -11.26 17.82
N ALA A 305 -23.42 -11.04 16.52
CA ALA A 305 -23.95 -11.90 15.46
C ALA A 305 -23.29 -13.28 15.41
N GLY A 306 -21.99 -13.38 15.70
CA GLY A 306 -21.25 -14.65 15.79
C GLY A 306 -21.66 -15.51 16.98
N ALA A 307 -21.93 -14.89 18.14
CA ALA A 307 -22.36 -15.59 19.35
C ALA A 307 -23.75 -16.28 19.20
N HIS A 308 -24.61 -15.77 18.30
CA HIS A 308 -25.89 -16.39 17.98
C HIS A 308 -25.81 -17.56 16.98
N GLN A 309 -24.72 -17.70 16.23
CA GLN A 309 -24.53 -18.86 15.32
C GLN A 309 -23.91 -20.08 16.02
N GLU A 310 -23.12 -19.88 17.08
CA GLU A 310 -22.50 -20.99 17.83
C GLU A 310 -23.39 -21.56 18.95
N SER A 311 -24.48 -20.89 19.32
CA SER A 311 -25.39 -21.31 20.39
C SER A 311 -26.55 -22.22 19.93
N GLY A 312 -26.47 -22.77 18.70
CA GLY A 312 -27.46 -23.66 18.10
C GLY A 312 -27.16 -25.17 18.18
N VAL A 313 -26.13 -25.61 18.91
CA VAL A 313 -25.94 -27.05 19.18
C VAL A 313 -26.74 -27.44 20.41
N GLU A 314 -27.95 -27.94 20.17
CA GLU A 314 -28.82 -28.55 21.14
C GLU A 314 -28.07 -29.53 22.05
N ARG A 315 -28.16 -29.24 23.35
CA ARG A 315 -27.66 -30.03 24.45
C ARG A 315 -28.55 -31.27 24.58
N ALA A 316 -28.29 -32.30 23.77
CA ALA A 316 -28.97 -33.58 23.88
C ALA A 316 -28.69 -34.20 25.27
N SER A 317 -29.78 -34.40 25.98
CA SER A 317 -29.92 -34.87 27.34
C SER A 317 -29.21 -36.21 27.61
N ARG A 318 -28.61 -36.30 28.80
CA ARG A 318 -28.16 -37.53 29.45
C ARG A 318 -29.31 -38.54 29.53
N GLY A 319 -29.19 -39.65 28.82
CA GLY A 319 -29.97 -40.87 29.04
C GLY A 319 -29.01 -42.05 29.16
N ALA A 320 -28.85 -42.58 30.36
CA ALA A 320 -28.16 -43.84 30.59
C ALA A 320 -28.99 -45.01 30.05
N PRO A 321 -28.38 -46.08 29.52
CA PRO A 321 -29.03 -47.38 29.47
C PRO A 321 -28.45 -48.32 30.53
N ALA A 322 -29.38 -49.01 31.16
CA ALA A 322 -29.19 -50.04 32.16
C ALA A 322 -28.71 -51.36 31.53
N PHE A 323 -28.14 -52.18 32.41
CA PHE A 323 -27.78 -53.58 32.23
C PHE A 323 -28.84 -54.42 31.52
N GLY A 324 -28.40 -55.26 30.59
CA GLY A 324 -29.15 -56.38 30.02
C GLY A 324 -28.21 -57.53 29.66
N ALA A 325 -28.28 -58.60 30.44
CA ALA A 325 -27.53 -59.84 30.23
C ALA A 325 -28.07 -60.62 29.02
N GLY A 326 -27.18 -61.20 28.22
CA GLY A 326 -27.54 -62.07 27.10
C GLY A 326 -26.37 -62.98 26.73
N MET A 327 -26.45 -64.22 27.17
CA MET A 327 -25.54 -65.33 26.89
C MET A 327 -25.67 -65.77 25.43
N GLY A 328 -24.58 -65.94 24.70
CA GLY A 328 -24.58 -66.45 23.32
C GLY A 328 -23.19 -66.87 22.84
N ARG A 329 -23.04 -68.16 22.59
CA ARG A 329 -21.80 -68.93 22.29
C ARG A 329 -21.57 -68.96 20.77
N GLY A 330 -20.32 -68.86 20.29
CA GLY A 330 -20.00 -69.07 18.87
C GLY A 330 -18.56 -68.78 18.43
N GLU A 331 -17.75 -69.85 18.43
CA GLU A 331 -16.49 -70.16 17.75
C GLU A 331 -15.76 -69.23 16.73
N ARG A 332 -14.42 -69.24 16.89
CA ARG A 332 -13.31 -69.32 15.90
C ARG A 332 -12.90 -68.10 15.06
N GLY A 333 -11.60 -67.79 15.11
CA GLY A 333 -10.86 -67.18 13.99
C GLY A 333 -9.60 -66.40 14.38
N ASN A 334 -8.43 -67.00 14.13
CA ASN A 334 -7.06 -66.47 14.22
C ASN A 334 -6.85 -64.99 13.84
N GLY A 335 -5.83 -64.36 14.44
CA GLY A 335 -5.18 -63.19 13.84
C GLY A 335 -4.14 -62.51 14.73
N TRP A 336 -2.87 -62.82 14.50
CA TRP A 336 -1.66 -62.31 15.15
C TRP A 336 -1.42 -60.81 14.91
N SER A 337 -0.63 -60.20 15.80
CA SER A 337 0.25 -59.03 15.63
C SER A 337 -0.41 -57.65 15.77
N GLY A 338 0.16 -56.66 16.46
CA GLY A 338 1.43 -56.56 17.15
C GLY A 338 1.44 -55.26 17.95
N THR A 339 2.12 -55.31 19.10
CA THR A 339 2.50 -54.18 19.93
C THR A 339 3.42 -53.21 19.18
N ALA A 340 3.16 -51.90 19.27
CA ALA A 340 4.21 -50.88 19.14
C ALA A 340 3.76 -49.57 19.83
N SER A 341 4.15 -49.45 21.10
CA SER A 341 4.33 -48.15 21.76
C SER A 341 5.60 -47.50 21.23
N MET A 342 5.56 -46.21 20.87
CA MET A 342 6.73 -45.34 20.75
C MET A 342 6.31 -43.87 21.00
N PRO A 343 7.26 -42.99 21.41
CA PRO A 343 7.05 -42.01 22.46
C PRO A 343 7.11 -40.57 21.95
N SER A 344 6.64 -39.65 22.79
CA SER A 344 6.85 -38.21 22.67
C SER A 344 8.29 -37.83 23.02
N SER A 345 9.01 -37.21 22.07
CA SER A 345 10.24 -36.46 22.35
C SER A 345 10.22 -35.14 21.59
N ALA A 346 10.15 -34.04 22.34
CA ALA A 346 10.37 -32.67 21.89
C ALA A 346 11.81 -32.26 22.26
N PRO A 347 12.56 -31.56 21.40
CA PRO A 347 13.85 -31.01 21.77
C PRO A 347 13.70 -29.62 22.41
N SER A 348 14.01 -29.54 23.70
CA SER A 348 14.19 -28.29 24.46
C SER A 348 15.63 -27.79 24.30
N SER A 349 15.88 -26.90 23.33
CA SER A 349 17.17 -26.19 23.26
C SER A 349 17.08 -24.76 22.70
N SER A 350 15.91 -24.30 22.27
CA SER A 350 15.72 -22.93 21.77
C SER A 350 15.22 -21.92 22.83
N VAL A 351 14.79 -22.40 24.00
CA VAL A 351 14.20 -21.54 25.05
C VAL A 351 15.27 -20.85 25.91
N GLN A 352 16.46 -21.44 26.06
CA GLN A 352 17.53 -20.85 26.87
C GLN A 352 18.19 -19.62 26.22
N GLY A 353 18.28 -19.59 24.88
CA GLY A 353 18.88 -18.47 24.15
C GLY A 353 18.00 -17.21 24.12
N TYR A 354 16.68 -17.37 24.25
CA TYR A 354 15.75 -16.23 24.26
C TYR A 354 15.69 -15.56 25.65
N LEU A 355 15.80 -16.36 26.73
CA LEU A 355 15.80 -15.87 28.10
C LEU A 355 17.08 -15.10 28.46
N SER A 356 18.24 -15.45 27.91
CA SER A 356 19.49 -14.71 28.14
C SER A 356 19.49 -13.33 27.45
N LEU A 357 18.81 -13.19 26.31
CA LEU A 357 18.68 -11.94 25.57
C LEU A 357 17.67 -10.98 26.23
N LEU A 358 16.64 -11.52 26.90
CA LEU A 358 15.72 -10.76 27.75
C LEU A 358 16.37 -10.30 29.06
N ALA A 359 17.27 -11.09 29.65
CA ALA A 359 18.01 -10.68 30.84
C ALA A 359 19.02 -9.55 30.54
N ALA A 360 19.61 -9.52 29.34
CA ALA A 360 20.54 -8.47 28.92
C ALA A 360 19.88 -7.12 28.60
N SER A 361 18.55 -7.08 28.42
CA SER A 361 17.79 -5.85 28.10
C SER A 361 17.09 -5.21 29.32
N ALA A 362 17.25 -5.78 30.52
CA ALA A 362 16.60 -5.30 31.74
C ALA A 362 17.47 -4.34 32.60
N ALA A 363 18.65 -3.92 32.13
CA ALA A 363 19.46 -2.92 32.82
C ALA A 363 19.24 -1.53 32.22
N VAL A 364 18.25 -0.80 32.74
CA VAL A 364 18.01 0.62 32.43
C VAL A 364 18.67 1.45 33.54
N PRO A 365 19.66 2.33 33.25
CA PRO A 365 20.23 3.22 34.26
C PRO A 365 19.21 4.30 34.67
N GLN A 366 19.10 4.54 35.99
CA GLN A 366 18.06 5.38 36.60
C GLN A 366 18.39 6.88 36.70
N SER A 367 19.45 7.38 36.06
CA SER A 367 19.73 8.81 36.08
C SER A 367 20.53 9.31 34.87
N VAL A 368 20.29 10.57 34.50
CA VAL A 368 20.92 11.26 33.36
C VAL A 368 22.42 11.57 33.58
N ASP A 369 22.90 11.54 34.82
CA ASP A 369 24.32 11.80 35.15
C ASP A 369 25.25 10.62 34.83
N GLU A 370 24.77 9.37 34.82
CA GLU A 370 25.58 8.19 34.45
C GLU A 370 25.81 8.04 32.93
N CYS A 371 24.98 8.65 32.09
CA CYS A 371 25.17 8.63 30.64
C CYS A 371 26.37 9.50 30.19
N LEU A 372 26.73 10.52 30.96
CA LEU A 372 27.77 11.49 30.58
C LEU A 372 29.20 11.02 30.93
N SER A 373 29.36 9.99 31.78
CA SER A 373 30.66 9.44 32.17
C SER A 373 31.15 8.28 31.30
N SER A 374 30.38 7.84 30.30
CA SER A 374 30.74 6.70 29.42
C SER A 374 31.25 7.10 28.03
N VAL A 375 31.49 8.39 27.79
CA VAL A 375 32.13 8.86 26.56
C VAL A 375 33.66 8.75 26.72
N GLN A 376 34.22 7.64 26.23
CA GLN A 376 35.66 7.53 25.95
C GLN A 376 36.05 8.57 24.89
N GLU A 377 37.05 9.40 25.22
CA GLU A 377 37.65 10.36 24.30
C GLU A 377 38.22 9.67 23.05
N PRO A 378 38.00 10.20 21.84
CA PRO A 378 38.66 9.69 20.65
C PRO A 378 40.14 10.08 20.64
N SER A 379 40.97 9.07 20.43
CA SER A 379 42.42 9.10 20.21
C SER A 379 42.82 10.12 19.15
N GLN A 380 43.94 10.80 19.42
CA GLN A 380 44.60 11.84 18.61
C GLN A 380 44.58 11.58 17.10
N ALA A 381 43.96 12.50 16.35
CA ALA A 381 44.07 12.57 14.89
C ALA A 381 45.40 13.24 14.49
N GLN A 382 46.14 12.56 13.59
CA GLN A 382 47.35 13.06 12.94
C GLN A 382 47.06 14.29 12.09
N GLN A 383 47.97 15.27 12.14
CA GLN A 383 47.94 16.53 11.39
C GLN A 383 47.98 16.30 9.87
N PRO A 384 47.16 17.01 9.07
CA PRO A 384 47.37 17.08 7.63
C PRO A 384 48.39 18.17 7.28
N THR A 385 49.35 17.77 6.45
CA THR A 385 50.36 18.60 5.77
C THR A 385 49.72 19.68 4.89
N GLN A 386 50.40 20.83 4.84
CA GLN A 386 50.08 22.03 4.07
C GLN A 386 49.94 21.75 2.56
N ASP A 387 48.87 22.30 1.96
CA ASP A 387 48.73 22.82 0.58
C ASP A 387 47.36 22.49 -0.04
N MET A 388 46.31 23.17 0.43
CA MET A 388 45.06 23.33 -0.33
C MET A 388 44.38 24.64 0.05
N PRO A 389 44.15 25.57 -0.88
CA PRO A 389 43.38 26.78 -0.60
C PRO A 389 41.87 26.45 -0.55
N PRO A 390 41.08 27.14 0.28
CA PRO A 390 39.65 26.89 0.41
C PRO A 390 38.87 27.32 -0.85
N LEU A 391 37.77 26.61 -1.11
CA LEU A 391 36.85 26.82 -2.23
C LEU A 391 36.33 28.27 -2.29
N GLY A 392 36.63 28.97 -3.39
CA GLY A 392 36.20 30.35 -3.64
C GLY A 392 37.21 31.26 -4.36
N TYR A 393 38.34 30.74 -4.86
CA TYR A 393 39.33 31.56 -5.58
C TYR A 393 39.01 31.64 -7.09
N ALA A 394 38.66 32.82 -7.58
CA ALA A 394 38.62 33.13 -9.01
C ALA A 394 40.01 33.60 -9.44
N VAL A 395 40.58 32.96 -10.47
CA VAL A 395 41.81 33.44 -11.13
C VAL A 395 41.40 34.07 -12.45
N ALA A 396 41.67 35.37 -12.58
CA ALA A 396 41.59 36.09 -13.82
C ALA A 396 42.89 35.87 -14.62
N HIS A 397 42.75 35.50 -15.90
CA HIS A 397 43.62 35.93 -16.98
C HIS A 397 42.93 35.74 -18.33
#